data_AF-A0A2S9FGB3-F1
#
_entry.id   AF-A0A2S9FGB3-F1
#
_cell.length_a   1.000
_cell.length_b   1.000
_cell.length_c   1.000
_cell.angle_alpha   90.00
_cell.angle_beta   90.00
_cell.angle_gamma   90.00
#
_symmetry.space_group_name_H-M   'P 1'
#
loop_
_entity.id
_entity.type
_entity.pdbx_description
1 polymer ?
#
loop_
_entity_poly.entity_id
_entity_poly.type
_entity_poly.pdbx_seq_one_letter_code
_entity_poly.pdbx_strand_id
1 'polypeptide(L)' 'MPVSDAPRSLDLVVTTVATQLMAANAATSVEVSQRVLADLVAYLGVDVSFLRYNDHTIRASRLIAEWPVRPQIP' A
#
# COMPACT_ATOMS: atom_id res chain seq x y z
N MET A 1 -12.40 30.84 -3.51
CA MET A 1 -12.48 29.80 -2.47
C MET A 1 -11.21 28.97 -2.57
N PRO A 2 -10.23 29.11 -1.66
CA PRO A 2 -9.20 28.08 -1.57
C PRO A 2 -9.85 26.86 -0.90
N VAL A 3 -9.84 25.73 -1.60
CA VAL A 3 -10.11 24.44 -0.98
C VAL A 3 -8.97 24.21 0.02
N SER A 4 -9.29 24.19 1.30
CA SER A 4 -8.33 23.87 2.34
C SER A 4 -7.87 22.43 2.11
N ASP A 5 -6.65 22.28 1.57
CA ASP A 5 -5.91 21.03 1.53
C ASP A 5 -5.44 20.72 2.96
N ALA A 6 -6.39 20.40 3.83
CA ALA A 6 -6.06 19.85 5.13
C ALA A 6 -5.40 18.50 4.87
N PRO A 7 -4.21 18.23 5.43
CA PRO A 7 -3.59 16.92 5.30
C PRO A 7 -4.63 15.89 5.75
N ARG A 8 -4.96 14.92 4.89
CA ARG A 8 -5.90 13.83 5.24
C ARG A 8 -5.51 13.31 6.62
N SER A 9 -6.39 13.41 7.63
CA SER A 9 -6.02 12.98 8.99
C SER A 9 -5.51 11.54 8.93
N LEU A 10 -4.42 11.23 9.65
CA LEU A 10 -3.87 9.87 9.72
C LEU A 10 -4.97 8.84 10.02
N ASP A 11 -5.91 9.21 10.88
CA ASP A 11 -7.07 8.38 11.25
C ASP A 11 -7.93 8.00 10.04
N LEU A 12 -8.11 8.91 9.09
CA LEU A 12 -8.86 8.63 7.86
C LEU A 12 -8.09 7.65 6.98
N VAL A 13 -6.78 7.83 6.82
CA VAL A 13 -5.94 6.92 6.04
C VAL A 13 -5.94 5.52 6.65
N VAL A 14 -5.77 5.43 7.97
CA VAL A 14 -5.83 4.17 8.72
C VAL A 14 -7.20 3.49 8.55
N THR A 15 -8.29 4.24 8.69
CA THR A 15 -9.66 3.70 8.55
C THR A 15 -9.92 3.20 7.13
N THR A 16 -9.50 3.96 6.10
CA THR A 16 -9.63 3.57 4.70
C THR A 16 -8.82 2.31 4.39
N VAL A 17 -7.56 2.25 4.83
CA VAL A 17 -6.69 1.08 4.64
C VAL A 17 -7.26 -0.15 5.34
N ALA A 18 -7.71 -0.01 6.59
CA ALA A 18 -8.34 -1.11 7.33
C ALA A 18 -9.58 -1.64 6.61
N THR A 19 -10.44 -0.74 6.10
CA THR A 19 -11.64 -1.11 5.34
C THR A 19 -11.31 -1.88 4.07
N GLN A 20 -10.30 -1.44 3.31
CA GLN A 20 -9.84 -2.14 2.11
C GLN A 20 -9.30 -3.54 2.44
N LEU A 21 -8.51 -3.67 3.51
CA LEU A 21 -7.93 -4.95 3.92
C LEU A 21 -8.97 -5.92 4.48
N MET A 22 -10.01 -5.45 5.16
CA MET A 22 -11.11 -6.32 5.64
C MET A 22 -11.87 -7.01 4.51
N ALA A 23 -11.96 -6.37 3.33
CA ALA A 23 -12.59 -6.95 2.15
C ALA A 23 -11.65 -7.84 1.32
N ALA A 24 -10.36 -7.88 1.65
CA ALA A 24 -9.36 -8.65 0.91
C ALA A 24 -9.49 -10.15 1.20
N ASN A 25 -9.26 -10.95 0.17
CA ASN A 25 -9.13 -12.41 0.29
C ASN A 25 -7.82 -12.87 -0.36
N ALA A 26 -7.52 -14.16 -0.31
CA ALA A 26 -6.27 -14.70 -0.85
C ALA A 26 -6.06 -14.38 -2.34
N ALA A 27 -7.13 -14.29 -3.13
CA ALA A 27 -7.05 -13.97 -4.56
C ALA A 27 -6.85 -12.46 -4.82
N THR A 28 -7.36 -11.59 -3.94
CA THR A 28 -7.29 -10.12 -4.12
C THR A 28 -6.20 -9.44 -3.27
N SER A 29 -5.49 -10.20 -2.45
CA SER A 29 -4.51 -9.68 -1.48
C SER A 29 -3.45 -8.79 -2.11
N VAL A 30 -2.89 -9.16 -3.27
CA VAL A 30 -1.86 -8.38 -3.96
C VAL A 30 -2.44 -7.06 -4.48
N GLU A 31 -3.58 -7.10 -5.16
CA GLU A 31 -4.22 -5.91 -5.73
C GLU A 31 -4.64 -4.93 -4.63
N VAL A 32 -5.25 -5.41 -3.55
CA VAL A 32 -5.62 -4.57 -2.40
C VAL A 32 -4.38 -3.97 -1.75
N SER A 33 -3.31 -4.76 -1.60
CA SER A 33 -2.05 -4.26 -1.04
C SER A 33 -1.43 -3.16 -1.90
N GLN A 34 -1.49 -3.26 -3.23
CA GLN A 34 -1.02 -2.20 -4.13
C GLN A 34 -1.80 -0.90 -3.96
N ARG A 35 -3.13 -0.98 -3.79
CA ARG A 35 -3.98 0.21 -3.54
C ARG A 35 -3.64 0.88 -2.20
N VAL A 36 -3.48 0.08 -1.14
CA VAL A 36 -3.04 0.56 0.18
C VAL A 36 -1.67 1.24 0.08
N LEU A 37 -0.72 0.64 -0.65
CA LEU A 37 0.61 1.21 -0.87
C LEU A 37 0.56 2.55 -1.62
N ALA A 38 -0.38 2.70 -2.57
CA ALA A 38 -0.63 3.96 -3.27
C ALA A 38 -1.18 5.05 -2.33
N ASP A 39 -2.14 4.69 -1.47
CA ASP A 39 -2.70 5.61 -0.47
C ASP A 39 -1.63 6.10 0.50
N LEU A 40 -0.73 5.22 0.93
CA LEU A 40 0.39 5.55 1.81
C LEU A 40 1.41 6.46 1.13
N VAL A 41 1.76 6.20 -0.13
CA VAL A 41 2.66 7.06 -0.94
C VAL A 41 2.09 8.47 -1.05
N ALA A 42 0.81 8.57 -1.43
CA ALA A 42 0.13 9.85 -1.57
C ALA A 42 -0.02 10.60 -0.23
N TYR A 43 -0.13 9.89 0.89
CA TYR A 43 -0.26 10.50 2.21
C TYR A 43 1.09 10.95 2.79
N LEU A 44 2.11 10.10 2.71
CA LEU A 44 3.43 10.35 3.28
C LEU A 44 4.30 11.25 2.38
N GLY A 45 3.88 11.49 1.13
CA GLY A 45 4.64 12.27 0.16
C GLY A 45 5.94 11.58 -0.26
N VAL A 46 5.95 10.25 -0.28
CA VAL A 46 7.11 9.43 -0.68
C VAL A 46 6.95 8.91 -2.09
N ASP A 47 8.04 8.73 -2.83
CA ASP A 47 7.97 8.36 -4.24
C ASP A 47 7.59 6.88 -4.47
N VAL A 48 7.94 6.00 -3.53
CA VAL A 48 7.78 4.55 -3.66
C VAL A 48 7.43 3.88 -2.33
N SER A 49 6.71 2.77 -2.40
CA SER A 49 6.42 1.91 -1.24
C SER A 49 6.39 0.43 -1.61
N PHE A 50 6.76 -0.42 -0.65
CA PHE A 50 6.93 -1.86 -0.87
C PHE A 50 6.33 -2.65 0.30
N LEU A 51 5.59 -3.72 -0.01
CA LEU A 51 5.15 -4.73 0.94
C LEU A 51 5.98 -5.99 0.76
N ARG A 52 6.67 -6.42 1.82
CA ARG A 52 7.52 -7.61 1.80
C ARG A 52 7.09 -8.62 2.85
N TYR A 53 6.96 -9.86 2.44
CA TYR A 53 6.78 -11.00 3.34
C TYR A 53 8.14 -11.60 3.65
N ASN A 54 8.50 -11.63 4.93
CA ASN A 54 9.71 -12.29 5.40
C ASN A 54 9.38 -13.75 5.71
N ASP A 55 9.81 -14.65 4.84
CA ASP A 55 9.71 -16.08 5.06
C ASP A 55 10.94 -16.52 5.85
N HIS A 56 10.76 -16.66 7.17
CA HIS A 56 11.83 -17.07 8.08
C HIS A 56 12.24 -18.52 7.89
N THR A 57 11.39 -19.35 7.28
CA THR A 57 11.67 -20.77 7.03
C THR A 57 12.78 -20.91 5.99
N ILE A 58 12.68 -20.16 4.90
CA ILE A 58 13.68 -20.13 3.83
C ILE A 58 14.66 -18.96 3.95
N ARG A 59 14.58 -18.18 5.04
CA ARG A 59 15.36 -16.95 5.29
C ARG A 59 15.36 -15.98 4.11
N ALA A 60 14.21 -15.84 3.47
CA ALA A 60 14.05 -15.01 2.29
C ALA A 60 13.03 -13.91 2.53
N SER A 61 13.25 -12.79 1.87
CA SER A 61 12.30 -11.68 1.86
C SER A 61 11.68 -11.63 0.46
N ARG A 62 10.36 -11.84 0.37
CA ARG A 62 9.60 -11.86 -0.88
C ARG A 62 8.86 -10.56 -1.05
N LEU A 63 9.00 -9.91 -2.20
CA LEU A 63 8.19 -8.76 -2.56
C LEU A 63 6.78 -9.25 -2.90
N ILE A 64 5.78 -8.75 -2.17
CA ILE A 64 4.37 -9.12 -2.34
C ILE A 64 3.65 -8.08 -3.21
N ALA A 65 3.87 -6.81 -2.91
CA ALA A 65 3.29 -5.70 -3.66
C ALA A 65 4.26 -4.52 -3.65
N GLU A 66 4.19 -3.69 -4.68
CA GLU A 66 4.94 -2.44 -4.79
C GLU A 66 4.06 -1.36 -5.40
N TRP A 67 4.34 -0.11 -5.05
CA TRP A 67 3.79 1.06 -5.72
C TRP A 67 4.91 2.07 -6.00
N PRO A 68 4.99 2.65 -7.21
CA PRO A 68 4.20 2.34 -8.41
C PRO A 68 4.47 0.91 -8.93
N VAL A 69 3.44 0.28 -9.52
CA VAL A 69 3.60 -1.05 -10.14
C VAL A 69 4.54 -0.94 -11.33
N ARG A 70 5.67 -1.66 -11.32
CA ARG A 70 6.59 -1.69 -12.47
C ARG A 70 6.22 -2.84 -13.41
N PRO A 71 5.73 -2.56 -14.63
CA PRO A 71 5.30 -3.61 -15.57
C PRO A 71 6.48 -4.36 -16.22
N GLN A 72 7.71 -3.85 -16.13
CA GLN A 72 8.92 -4.45 -16.70
C GLN A 72 10.12 -4.19 -15.78
N ILE A 73 10.76 -5.25 -15.30
CA ILE A 73 12.14 -5.20 -14.78
C ILE A 73 12.99 -5.73 -15.94
N PRO A 74 13.89 -4.93 -16.55
CA PRO A 74 14.79 -5.39 -17.61
C PRO A 74 15.65 -6.59 -17.18
#